data_AF-E6PKP2-F1
#
_entry.id   AF-E6PKP2-F1
#
_cell.length_a   1.000
_cell.length_b   1.000
_cell.length_c   1.000
_cell.angle_alpha   90.00
_cell.angle_beta   90.00
_cell.angle_gamma   90.00
#
_symmetry.space_group_name_H-M   'P 1'
#
loop_
_entity.id
_entity.type
_entity.pdbx_description
1 polymer ?
#
loop_
_entity_poly.entity_id
_entity_poly.type
_entity_poly.pdbx_seq_one_letter_code
_entity_poly.pdbx_strand_id
1 'polypeptide(L)'
;MTMETIHVLNQPHAHRRPDQLYPFNATGIAKRFRHAAIFGILDALEPGETMEFFNDHDPLPLLARIQQRHGERLHIAYQSRSPDGVLINFSIVKS
;
A
#
# COMPACT_ATOMS: atom_id res chain seq x y z
N MET A 1 -8.14 -44.35 -3.55
CA MET A 1 -7.23 -43.29 -3.09
C MET A 1 -7.00 -42.34 -4.25
N THR A 2 -7.90 -41.37 -4.41
CA THR A 2 -7.85 -40.37 -5.49
C THR A 2 -6.91 -39.26 -5.08
N MET A 3 -5.82 -39.07 -5.83
CA MET A 3 -4.94 -37.91 -5.68
C MET A 3 -5.67 -36.70 -6.27
N GLU A 4 -6.04 -35.74 -5.42
CA GLU A 4 -6.61 -34.47 -5.85
C GLU A 4 -5.47 -33.63 -6.45
N THR A 5 -5.48 -33.49 -7.77
CA THR A 5 -4.54 -32.64 -8.50
C THR A 5 -4.70 -31.21 -8.02
N ILE A 6 -3.69 -30.68 -7.32
CA ILE A 6 -3.59 -29.26 -6.99
C ILE A 6 -3.57 -28.49 -8.32
N HIS A 7 -4.70 -27.87 -8.65
CA HIS A 7 -4.80 -26.89 -9.72
C HIS A 7 -4.02 -25.65 -9.27
N VAL A 8 -2.72 -25.61 -9.57
CA VAL A 8 -1.96 -24.36 -9.55
C VAL A 8 -2.52 -23.52 -10.69
N LEU A 9 -3.51 -22.68 -10.37
CA LEU A 9 -3.99 -21.62 -11.26
C LEU A 9 -2.82 -20.66 -11.49
N ASN A 10 -2.07 -20.91 -12.55
CA ASN A 10 -1.22 -19.92 -13.19
C ASN A 10 -2.15 -18.80 -13.67
N GLN A 11 -2.44 -17.83 -12.81
CA GLN A 11 -3.18 -16.64 -13.19
C GLN A 11 -2.27 -15.80 -14.09
N PRO A 12 -2.53 -15.70 -15.41
CA PRO A 12 -1.86 -14.72 -16.23
C PRO A 12 -2.22 -13.34 -15.65
N HIS A 13 -1.20 -12.54 -15.38
CA HIS A 13 -1.28 -11.23 -14.72
C HIS A 13 -2.29 -10.30 -15.40
N ALA A 14 -3.56 -10.35 -15.00
CA ALA A 14 -4.57 -9.35 -15.28
C ALA A 14 -4.59 -8.32 -14.15
N HIS A 15 -3.49 -7.57 -14.01
CA HIS A 15 -3.26 -6.53 -12.99
C HIS A 15 -4.08 -5.27 -13.24
N ARG A 16 -5.41 -5.38 -13.33
CA ARG A 16 -6.26 -4.19 -13.41
C ARG A 16 -7.67 -4.47 -12.91
N ARG A 17 -7.78 -4.71 -11.60
CA ARG A 17 -9.05 -4.54 -10.89
C ARG A 17 -8.99 -3.16 -10.23
N PRO A 18 -9.84 -2.19 -10.60
CA PRO A 18 -9.79 -0.82 -10.11
C PRO A 18 -10.21 -0.64 -8.64
N ASP A 19 -10.22 -1.72 -7.86
CA ASP A 19 -10.52 -1.76 -6.41
C ASP A 19 -9.46 -2.58 -5.65
N GLN A 20 -8.26 -2.72 -6.21
CA GLN A 20 -7.24 -3.56 -5.61
C GLN A 20 -6.56 -2.86 -4.42
N LEU A 21 -6.62 -3.54 -3.27
CA LEU A 21 -6.00 -3.11 -2.03
C LEU A 21 -4.69 -3.88 -1.80
N TYR A 22 -3.59 -3.15 -1.71
CA TYR A 22 -2.24 -3.67 -1.52
C TYR A 22 -1.78 -3.42 -0.08
N PRO A 23 -1.77 -4.44 0.80
CA PRO A 23 -1.34 -4.26 2.17
C PRO A 23 0.19 -4.07 2.24
N PHE A 24 0.61 -3.12 3.06
CA PHE A 24 2.01 -2.82 3.33
C PHE A 24 2.21 -2.63 4.84
N ASN A 25 2.78 -3.64 5.49
CA ASN A 25 3.17 -3.54 6.88
C ASN A 25 4.60 -2.98 6.98
N ALA A 26 4.72 -1.71 7.34
CA ALA A 26 6.00 -1.05 7.46
C ALA A 26 6.88 -1.71 8.53
N THR A 27 6.30 -2.14 9.65
CA THR A 27 7.02 -2.67 10.82
C THR A 27 7.91 -3.88 10.49
N GLY A 28 7.50 -4.71 9.53
CA GLY A 28 8.26 -5.88 9.06
C GLY A 28 9.44 -5.54 8.13
N ILE A 29 9.59 -4.29 7.69
CA ILE A 29 10.63 -3.88 6.75
C ILE A 29 11.73 -3.12 7.48
N ALA A 30 12.98 -3.56 7.27
CA ALA A 30 14.15 -2.90 7.84
C ALA A 30 14.22 -1.42 7.44
N LYS A 31 14.56 -0.55 8.41
CA LYS A 31 14.53 0.91 8.28
C LYS A 31 15.24 1.45 7.02
N ARG A 32 16.35 0.84 6.63
CA ARG A 32 17.16 1.25 5.46
C ARG A 32 16.46 1.03 4.11
N PHE A 33 15.51 0.12 4.04
CA PHE A 33 14.78 -0.20 2.81
C PHE A 33 13.36 0.37 2.79
N ARG A 34 12.77 0.61 3.98
CA ARG A 34 11.38 1.02 4.15
C ARG A 34 11.00 2.24 3.30
N HIS A 35 11.80 3.30 3.33
CA HIS A 35 11.49 4.50 2.56
C HIS A 35 11.47 4.23 1.06
N ALA A 36 12.49 3.54 0.53
CA ALA A 36 12.56 3.22 -0.88
C ALA A 36 11.37 2.35 -1.33
N ALA A 37 10.96 1.38 -0.50
CA ALA A 37 9.81 0.54 -0.77
C ALA A 37 8.49 1.33 -0.79
N ILE A 38 8.26 2.19 0.21
CA ILE A 38 7.05 3.03 0.27
C ILE A 38 6.95 3.92 -0.96
N PHE A 39 8.01 4.67 -1.27
CA PHE A 39 7.99 5.57 -2.43
C PHE A 39 7.83 4.81 -3.75
N GLY A 40 8.51 3.68 -3.91
CA GLY A 40 8.38 2.86 -5.12
C GLY A 40 6.97 2.34 -5.34
N ILE A 41 6.26 1.93 -4.27
CA ILE A 41 4.87 1.50 -4.37
C ILE A 41 3.96 2.68 -4.72
N LEU A 42 4.13 3.83 -4.05
CA LEU A 42 3.32 5.03 -4.33
C LEU A 42 3.53 5.56 -5.75
N ASP A 43 4.75 5.48 -6.29
CA ASP A 43 5.06 5.84 -7.68
C ASP A 43 4.40 4.91 -8.70
N ALA A 44 4.18 3.64 -8.34
CA ALA A 44 3.59 2.62 -9.20
C ALA A 44 2.06 2.51 -9.08
N LEU A 45 1.45 3.23 -8.13
CA LEU A 45 0.01 3.13 -7.86
C LEU A 45 -0.79 3.79 -8.99
N GLU A 46 -1.78 3.07 -9.52
CA GLU A 46 -2.68 3.55 -10.58
C GLU A 46 -4.03 4.04 -10.01
N PRO A 47 -4.81 4.87 -10.75
CA PRO A 47 -6.12 5.30 -10.31
C PRO A 47 -7.09 4.12 -10.06
N GLY A 48 -7.66 4.06 -8.85
CA GLY A 48 -8.49 2.96 -8.38
C GLY A 48 -7.73 1.95 -7.49
N GLU A 49 -6.41 1.95 -7.53
CA GLU A 49 -5.62 1.15 -6.60
C GLU A 49 -5.43 1.87 -5.27
N THR A 50 -5.34 1.08 -4.20
CA THR A 50 -5.10 1.58 -2.85
C THR A 50 -3.98 0.80 -2.19
N MET A 51 -3.02 1.50 -1.60
CA MET A 51 -2.04 0.91 -0.69
C MET A 51 -2.54 1.07 0.75
N GLU A 52 -2.77 -0.04 1.43
CA GLU A 52 -3.13 -0.06 2.86
C GLU A 52 -1.85 -0.16 3.70
N PHE A 53 -1.43 0.97 4.24
CA PHE A 53 -0.19 1.11 4.98
C PHE A 53 -0.44 0.99 6.48
N PHE A 54 0.28 0.08 7.14
CA PHE A 54 0.32 -0.05 8.60
C PHE A 54 1.69 0.33 9.16
N ASN A 55 1.70 1.09 10.25
CA ASN A 55 2.89 1.38 11.04
C ASN A 55 2.59 1.35 12.55
N ASP A 56 3.58 0.98 13.35
CA ASP A 56 3.48 0.89 14.82
C ASP A 56 3.33 2.25 15.51
N HIS A 57 3.58 3.35 14.81
CA HIS A 57 3.38 4.71 15.30
C HIS A 57 2.93 5.64 14.16
N ASP A 58 2.49 6.84 14.52
CA ASP A 58 2.09 7.84 13.53
C ASP A 58 3.31 8.36 12.72
N PRO A 59 3.34 8.16 11.40
CA PRO A 59 4.48 8.50 10.57
C PRO A 59 4.45 9.96 10.05
N LEU A 60 4.08 10.95 10.87
CA LEU A 60 3.93 12.36 10.45
C LEU A 60 5.09 12.91 9.59
N PRO A 61 6.39 12.69 9.93
CA PRO A 61 7.49 13.19 9.10
C PRO A 61 7.53 12.55 7.69
N LEU A 62 7.12 11.29 7.58
CA LEU A 62 7.02 10.60 6.29
C LEU A 62 5.84 11.13 5.49
N LEU A 63 4.68 11.34 6.12
CA LEU A 63 3.50 11.89 5.46
C LEU A 63 3.78 13.27 4.86
N ALA A 64 4.49 14.14 5.61
CA ALA A 64 4.92 15.43 5.08
C ALA A 64 5.78 15.30 3.82
N ARG A 65 6.71 14.33 3.79
CA ARG A 65 7.57 14.08 2.62
C ARG A 65 6.79 13.50 1.44
N ILE A 66 5.84 12.61 1.70
CA ILE A 66 4.94 12.05 0.70
C ILE A 66 4.10 13.19 0.08
N GLN A 67 3.50 14.05 0.92
CA GLN A 67 2.68 15.16 0.45
C GLN A 67 3.48 16.16 -0.39
N GLN A 68 4.72 16.47 0.02
CA GLN A 68 5.61 17.34 -0.74
C GLN A 68 5.94 16.78 -2.14
N ARG A 69 6.06 15.45 -2.27
CA ARG A 69 6.44 14.80 -3.52
C ARG A 69 5.27 14.56 -4.47
N HIS A 70 4.13 14.09 -3.95
CA HIS A 70 2.99 13.64 -4.76
C HIS A 70 1.85 14.67 -4.84
N GLY A 71 1.86 15.70 -3.97
CA GLY A 71 0.88 16.78 -3.98
C GLY A 71 -0.56 16.28 -3.89
N GLU A 72 -1.45 16.95 -4.60
CA GLU A 72 -2.89 16.68 -4.60
C GLU A 72 -3.29 15.41 -5.37
N ARG A 73 -2.37 14.82 -6.14
CA ARG A 73 -2.63 13.56 -6.88
C ARG A 73 -2.80 12.37 -5.94
N LEU A 74 -2.18 12.42 -4.75
CA LEU A 74 -2.25 11.35 -3.76
C LEU A 74 -3.22 11.72 -2.65
N HIS A 75 -4.22 10.88 -2.44
CA HIS A 75 -5.14 10.95 -1.32
C HIS A 75 -4.61 10.12 -0.15
N ILE A 76 -4.63 10.70 1.06
CA ILE A 76 -4.16 10.08 2.30
C ILE A 76 -5.35 9.99 3.27
N ALA A 77 -5.80 8.77 3.57
CA ALA A 77 -6.96 8.54 4.43
C ALA A 77 -6.61 7.66 5.62
N TYR A 78 -6.60 8.24 6.83
CA TYR A 78 -6.51 7.46 8.06
C TYR A 78 -7.73 6.56 8.21
N GLN A 79 -7.49 5.25 8.31
CA GLN A 79 -8.51 4.26 8.63
C GLN A 79 -8.56 3.98 10.13
N SER A 80 -7.39 4.01 10.79
CA SER A 80 -7.26 3.88 12.25
C SER A 80 -6.02 4.64 12.73
N ARG A 81 -6.11 5.21 13.93
CA ARG A 81 -5.00 5.87 14.63
C ARG A 81 -5.14 5.59 16.12
N SER A 82 -4.46 4.55 16.60
CA SER A 82 -4.51 4.12 18.00
C SER A 82 -3.09 3.85 18.54
N PRO A 83 -2.95 3.58 19.85
CA PRO A 83 -1.67 3.15 20.43
C PRO A 83 -1.15 1.81 19.87
N ASP A 84 -2.02 0.97 19.32
CA ASP A 84 -1.65 -0.33 18.72
C ASP A 84 -1.09 -0.17 17.31
N GLY A 85 -1.24 1.01 16.72
CA GLY A 85 -0.70 1.36 15.41
C GLY A 85 -1.60 2.29 14.62
N VAL A 86 -1.12 2.63 13.43
CA VAL A 86 -1.78 3.55 12.51
C VAL A 86 -1.97 2.85 11.17
N LEU A 87 -3.20 2.87 10.68
CA LEU A 87 -3.61 2.34 9.39
C LEU A 87 -4.01 3.50 8.47
N ILE A 88 -3.37 3.59 7.31
CA ILE A 88 -3.54 4.67 6.34
C ILE A 88 -3.75 4.07 4.96
N ASN A 89 -4.78 4.51 4.26
CA ASN A 89 -4.97 4.21 2.85
C ASN A 89 -4.38 5.34 2.01
N PHE A 90 -3.48 4.97 1.10
CA PHE A 90 -2.97 5.84 0.05
C PHE A 90 -3.62 5.46 -1.28
N SER A 91 -4.20 6.41 -2.00
CA SER A 91 -4.81 6.18 -3.31
C SER A 91 -4.60 7.34 -4.27
N ILE A 92 -4.61 7.07 -5.58
CA ILE A 92 -4.51 8.12 -6.59
C ILE A 92 -5.90 8.67 -6.93
N VAL A 93 -6.05 9.99 -6.89
CA VAL A 93 -7.29 10.67 -7.27
C VAL A 93 -7.52 10.51 -8.78
N LYS A 94 -8.72 10.10 -9.18
CA LYS A 94 -9.14 10.09 -10.60
C LYS A 94 -9.34 11.55 -11.02
N SER A 95 -8.57 12.01 -12.01
CA SER A 95 -8.72 13.33 -12.64
C SER A 95 -10.03 13.47 -13.39
#